data_AF-A0A919KMW5-F1
#
_entry.id   AF-A0A919KMW5-F1
#
_cell.length_a   1.000
_cell.length_b   1.000
_cell.length_c   1.000
_cell.angle_alpha   90.00
_cell.angle_beta   90.00
_cell.angle_gamma   90.00
#
_symmetry.space_group_name_H-M   'P 1'
#
loop_
_entity.id
_entity.type
_entity.pdbx_description
1 polymer ?
#
loop_
_entity_poly.entity_id
_entity_poly.type
_entity_poly.pdbx_seq_one_letter_code
_entity_poly.pdbx_strand_id
1 'polypeptide(L)'
;MAAPVKTGAMDTRRPCPCCGRLVFDLAEGWPGSGINCPVCHWEDDAAQLRWPLMPGGANQVPLVQAQRNFQEIGAFDHPGLRFVRPPAADEPTAPGWRPVDPANDVFEDWRDEDHRSFPDDPSALCWWLPSFWGLPADPDPAPGRHVVVDVGQVRSERDLHAVLKRELGFPAFYGMNWDAFRDAVTGLVAMPDNLTFVHWAELELRAPSAAALLRRLLTEARAFALAHGVGFNVGYDQDDRQDRGGSVPSAGTEGSSDPGGRPRTSDTPEPIRRTAVSC
;
A
#
# COMPACT_ATOMS: atom_id res chain seq x y z
N MET A 1 50.84 -2.24 29.82
CA MET A 1 50.37 -3.26 28.87
C MET A 1 48.87 -3.11 28.74
N ALA A 2 48.37 -2.66 27.59
CA ALA A 2 46.93 -2.58 27.36
C ALA A 2 46.40 -3.99 27.10
N ALA A 3 45.35 -4.39 27.81
CA ALA A 3 44.68 -5.66 27.58
C ALA A 3 44.11 -5.70 26.15
N PRO A 4 44.12 -6.86 25.47
CA PRO A 4 43.56 -6.96 24.14
C PRO A 4 42.05 -6.71 24.22
N VAL A 5 41.55 -5.80 23.40
CA VAL A 5 40.13 -5.66 23.11
C VAL A 5 39.67 -7.01 22.53
N LYS A 6 38.85 -7.75 23.28
CA LYS A 6 38.13 -8.90 22.73
C LYS A 6 37.19 -8.33 21.67
N THR A 7 37.54 -8.52 20.41
CA THR A 7 36.61 -8.37 19.29
C THR A 7 35.46 -9.33 19.60
N GLY A 8 34.35 -8.81 20.13
CA GLY A 8 33.20 -9.62 20.51
C GLY A 8 32.70 -10.34 19.27
N ALA A 9 32.67 -11.67 19.32
CA ALA A 9 31.92 -12.44 18.33
C ALA A 9 30.50 -11.88 18.33
N MET A 10 30.00 -11.48 17.16
CA MET A 10 28.63 -11.02 17.02
C MET A 10 27.72 -12.13 17.51
N ASP A 11 26.82 -11.83 18.44
CA ASP A 11 25.86 -12.81 18.95
C ASP A 11 24.95 -13.24 17.78
N THR A 12 25.17 -14.47 17.30
CA THR A 12 24.40 -15.06 16.19
C THR A 12 23.08 -15.63 16.66
N ARG A 13 22.80 -15.61 17.97
CA ARG A 13 21.57 -16.17 18.52
C ARG A 13 20.35 -15.38 18.07
N ARG A 14 19.23 -16.07 18.01
CA ARG A 14 17.96 -15.60 17.50
C ARG A 14 16.82 -16.02 18.42
N PRO A 15 15.76 -15.20 18.51
CA PRO A 15 14.68 -15.45 19.45
C PRO A 15 13.81 -16.61 19.02
N CYS A 16 13.35 -17.39 20.00
CA CYS A 16 12.23 -18.28 19.80
C CYS A 16 10.94 -17.48 19.56
N PRO A 17 10.15 -17.77 18.52
CA PRO A 17 8.92 -17.03 18.23
C PRO A 17 7.86 -17.17 19.34
N CYS A 18 7.88 -18.24 20.13
CA CYS A 18 6.95 -18.44 21.24
C CYS A 18 7.32 -17.67 22.52
N CYS A 19 8.59 -17.71 22.96
CA CYS A 19 8.98 -17.14 24.27
C CYS A 19 9.90 -15.92 24.19
N GLY A 20 10.40 -15.59 23.01
CA GLY A 20 11.26 -14.44 22.76
C GLY A 20 12.70 -14.57 23.24
N ARG A 21 13.08 -15.68 23.90
CA ARG A 21 14.44 -15.89 24.38
C ARG A 21 15.40 -16.18 23.24
N LEU A 22 16.60 -15.58 23.29
CA LEU A 22 17.70 -15.85 22.36
C LEU A 22 18.28 -17.26 22.61
N VAL A 23 17.78 -18.26 21.87
CA VAL A 23 18.11 -19.68 22.10
C VAL A 23 18.49 -20.45 20.84
N PHE A 24 18.16 -19.92 19.66
CA PHE A 24 18.47 -20.55 18.38
C PHE A 24 19.71 -19.91 17.75
N ASP A 25 20.53 -20.67 17.03
CA ASP A 25 21.62 -20.10 16.24
C ASP A 25 21.15 -19.82 14.80
N LEU A 26 21.52 -18.67 14.24
CA LEU A 26 21.28 -18.37 12.83
C LEU A 26 21.84 -19.45 11.90
N ALA A 27 22.99 -20.04 12.24
CA ALA A 27 23.65 -21.07 11.42
C ALA A 27 22.84 -22.38 11.33
N GLU A 28 21.89 -22.60 12.24
CA GLU A 28 21.03 -23.79 12.26
C GLU A 28 19.75 -23.63 11.41
N GLY A 29 19.66 -22.54 10.63
CA GLY A 29 18.55 -22.33 9.69
C GLY A 29 17.37 -21.58 10.32
N TRP A 30 17.64 -20.71 11.29
CA TRP A 30 16.60 -19.87 11.90
C TRP A 30 16.09 -18.76 10.95
N PRO A 31 14.79 -18.43 10.99
CA PRO A 31 13.71 -19.18 11.62
C PRO A 31 13.28 -20.39 10.78
N GLY A 32 12.61 -21.35 11.41
CA GLY A 32 12.13 -22.56 10.73
C GLY A 32 13.10 -23.74 10.79
N SER A 33 14.01 -23.75 11.76
CA SER A 33 15.04 -24.79 11.93
C SER A 33 14.49 -26.17 12.32
N GLY A 34 13.24 -26.25 12.80
CA GLY A 34 12.65 -27.47 13.35
C GLY A 34 13.20 -27.88 14.71
N ILE A 35 13.99 -27.03 15.37
CA ILE A 35 14.57 -27.31 16.69
C ILE A 35 13.59 -26.90 17.79
N ASN A 36 13.42 -27.74 18.81
CA ASN A 36 12.61 -27.39 19.98
C ASN A 36 13.35 -26.43 20.90
N CYS A 37 12.68 -25.33 21.24
CA CYS A 37 13.18 -24.35 22.20
C CYS A 37 13.35 -24.97 23.59
N PRO A 38 14.53 -24.91 24.23
CA PRO A 38 14.73 -25.50 25.57
C PRO A 38 13.99 -24.74 26.69
N VAL A 39 13.53 -23.51 26.43
CA VAL A 39 12.85 -22.66 27.41
C VAL A 39 11.34 -22.88 27.43
N CYS A 40 10.71 -23.04 26.27
CA CYS A 40 9.24 -23.16 26.17
C CYS A 40 8.78 -24.43 25.47
N HIS A 41 9.69 -25.22 24.90
CA HIS A 41 9.47 -26.44 24.13
C HIS A 41 8.82 -26.28 22.74
N TRP A 42 8.52 -25.06 22.31
CA TRP A 42 8.05 -24.79 20.94
C TRP A 42 9.08 -25.24 19.90
N GLU A 43 8.66 -26.05 18.94
CA GLU A 43 9.42 -26.40 17.74
C GLU A 43 9.43 -25.23 16.75
N ASP A 44 10.61 -24.81 16.32
CA ASP A 44 10.82 -23.71 15.37
C ASP A 44 10.32 -24.07 13.96
N ASP A 45 9.00 -24.09 13.80
CA ASP A 45 8.29 -24.48 12.58
C ASP A 45 7.97 -23.27 11.70
N ALA A 46 8.45 -23.29 10.45
CA ALA A 46 8.27 -22.20 9.50
C ALA A 46 6.79 -21.99 9.11
N ALA A 47 5.99 -23.06 9.06
CA ALA A 47 4.59 -22.98 8.67
C ALA A 47 3.75 -22.30 9.77
N GLN A 48 3.90 -22.71 11.03
CA GLN A 48 3.24 -22.08 12.18
C GLN A 48 3.81 -20.70 12.51
N LEU A 49 5.03 -20.38 12.08
CA LEU A 49 5.54 -19.00 12.08
C LEU A 49 4.83 -18.12 11.05
N ARG A 50 4.65 -18.61 9.82
CA ARG A 50 3.92 -17.90 8.75
C ARG A 50 2.43 -17.74 9.07
N TRP A 51 1.83 -18.75 9.70
CA TRP A 51 0.42 -18.79 10.06
C TRP A 51 0.23 -19.02 11.57
N PRO A 52 0.41 -17.99 12.41
CA PRO A 52 0.39 -18.14 13.88
C PRO A 52 -0.93 -18.62 14.48
N LEU A 53 -2.01 -18.52 13.71
CA LEU A 53 -3.36 -18.95 14.07
C LEU A 53 -3.66 -20.40 13.65
N MET A 54 -2.78 -21.03 12.85
CA MET A 54 -2.95 -22.39 12.36
C MET A 54 -2.87 -23.42 13.51
N PRO A 55 -3.96 -24.17 13.78
CA PRO A 55 -3.93 -25.26 14.75
C PRO A 55 -3.23 -26.49 14.16
N GLY A 56 -2.84 -27.44 15.02
CA GLY A 56 -2.13 -28.64 14.58
C GLY A 56 -0.65 -28.35 14.30
N GLY A 57 -0.13 -28.87 13.19
CA GLY A 57 1.28 -28.75 12.83
C GLY A 57 2.22 -29.50 13.78
N ALA A 58 3.50 -29.15 13.76
CA ALA A 58 4.50 -29.74 14.65
C ALA A 58 4.15 -29.56 16.14
N ASN A 59 3.60 -28.39 16.48
CA ASN A 59 3.34 -28.01 17.87
C ASN A 59 1.93 -28.38 18.37
N GLN A 60 1.04 -28.91 17.53
CA GLN A 60 -0.37 -29.22 17.84
C GLN A 60 -1.27 -28.03 18.21
N VAL A 61 -0.75 -26.99 18.85
CA VAL A 61 -1.44 -25.73 19.19
C VAL A 61 -0.94 -24.59 18.30
N PRO A 62 -1.77 -23.57 18.01
CA PRO A 62 -1.34 -22.37 17.31
C PRO A 62 -0.26 -21.60 18.08
N LEU A 63 0.62 -20.89 17.37
CA LEU A 63 1.67 -20.07 17.96
C LEU A 63 1.12 -19.00 18.91
N VAL A 64 0.00 -18.37 18.56
CA VAL A 64 -0.64 -17.37 19.45
C VAL A 64 -1.10 -17.97 20.77
N GLN A 65 -1.52 -19.24 20.77
CA GLN A 65 -1.93 -19.96 21.97
C GLN A 65 -0.70 -20.37 22.77
N ALA A 66 0.34 -20.86 22.08
CA ALA A 66 1.63 -21.19 22.69
C ALA A 66 2.27 -20.01 23.43
N GLN A 67 2.22 -18.81 22.85
CA GLN A 67 2.71 -17.59 23.50
C GLN A 67 1.96 -17.29 24.80
N ARG A 68 0.64 -17.43 24.81
CA ARG A 68 -0.20 -17.25 26.01
C ARG A 68 0.12 -18.33 27.06
N ASN A 69 0.19 -19.58 26.64
CA ASN A 69 0.55 -20.70 27.50
C ASN A 69 1.92 -20.45 28.15
N PHE A 70 2.92 -20.00 27.41
CA PHE A 70 4.23 -19.71 27.98
C PHE A 70 4.17 -18.61 29.05
N GLN A 71 3.36 -17.57 28.85
CA GLN A 71 3.17 -16.52 29.85
C GLN A 71 2.47 -17.01 31.11
N GLU A 72 1.53 -17.95 31.00
CA GLU A 72 0.72 -18.45 32.11
C GLU A 72 1.40 -19.60 32.87
N ILE A 73 2.03 -20.55 32.15
CA ILE A 73 2.53 -21.81 32.70
C ILE A 73 4.03 -22.05 32.46
N GLY A 74 4.71 -21.22 31.65
CA GLY A 74 6.15 -21.36 31.38
C GLY A 74 6.52 -22.40 30.30
N ALA A 75 5.55 -22.94 29.58
CA ALA A 75 5.73 -23.82 28.43
C ALA A 75 4.69 -23.53 27.34
N PHE A 76 4.93 -23.94 26.10
CA PHE A 76 4.02 -23.70 24.99
C PHE A 76 2.71 -24.52 25.11
N ASP A 77 2.72 -25.60 25.88
CA ASP A 77 1.56 -26.41 26.26
C ASP A 77 1.81 -27.14 27.60
N HIS A 78 0.78 -27.80 28.13
CA HIS A 78 0.91 -28.57 29.38
C HIS A 78 1.86 -29.78 29.27
N PRO A 79 1.76 -30.64 28.24
CA PRO A 79 2.71 -31.74 28.02
C PRO A 79 4.18 -31.31 27.97
N GLY A 80 4.47 -30.15 27.38
CA GLY A 80 5.80 -29.58 27.20
C GLY A 80 6.52 -29.21 28.49
N LEU A 81 5.78 -29.03 29.60
CA LEU A 81 6.36 -28.68 30.91
C LEU A 81 7.48 -29.65 31.38
N ARG A 82 7.44 -30.90 30.93
CA ARG A 82 8.47 -31.90 31.29
C ARG A 82 9.78 -31.76 30.52
N PHE A 83 9.83 -30.88 29.51
CA PHE A 83 10.96 -30.71 28.60
C PHE A 83 11.57 -29.30 28.65
N VAL A 84 11.04 -28.40 29.49
CA VAL A 84 11.51 -27.02 29.61
C VAL A 84 12.53 -26.84 30.73
N ARG A 85 13.35 -25.80 30.62
CA ARG A 85 14.19 -25.26 31.69
C ARG A 85 14.03 -23.74 31.80
N PRO A 86 14.38 -23.12 32.94
CA PRO A 86 14.50 -21.67 33.01
C PRO A 86 15.50 -21.13 31.96
N PRO A 87 15.28 -19.90 31.43
CA PRO A 87 16.27 -19.21 30.60
C PRO A 87 17.59 -19.01 31.36
N ALA A 88 18.71 -19.18 30.68
CA ALA A 88 20.02 -18.83 31.22
C ALA A 88 20.20 -17.29 31.26
N ALA A 89 21.20 -16.83 32.02
CA ALA A 89 21.45 -15.39 32.20
C ALA A 89 21.82 -14.69 30.87
N ASP A 90 22.40 -15.42 29.93
CA ASP A 90 22.80 -14.96 28.60
C ASP A 90 21.77 -15.29 27.51
N GLU A 91 20.56 -15.73 27.89
CA GLU A 91 19.39 -15.91 27.02
C GLU A 91 18.31 -14.86 27.35
N PRO A 92 18.60 -13.56 27.19
CA PRO A 92 17.61 -12.53 27.41
C PRO A 92 16.48 -12.64 26.38
N THR A 93 15.36 -11.99 26.67
CA THR A 93 14.36 -11.71 25.62
C THR A 93 15.00 -10.81 24.57
N ALA A 94 14.85 -11.16 23.29
CA ALA A 94 15.40 -10.37 22.21
C ALA A 94 14.78 -8.96 22.19
N PRO A 95 15.60 -7.90 21.98
CA PRO A 95 15.08 -6.55 21.79
C PRO A 95 14.05 -6.52 20.64
N GLY A 96 12.91 -5.87 20.88
CA GLY A 96 11.82 -5.74 19.90
C GLY A 96 10.87 -6.94 19.84
N TRP A 97 11.27 -8.13 20.32
CA TRP A 97 10.36 -9.27 20.35
C TRP A 97 9.14 -8.97 21.24
N ARG A 98 7.97 -9.29 20.73
CA ARG A 98 6.69 -9.22 21.43
C ARG A 98 5.78 -10.37 20.99
N PRO A 99 4.82 -10.79 21.83
CA PRO A 99 3.75 -11.69 21.40
C PRO A 99 3.02 -11.13 20.18
N VAL A 100 2.39 -12.03 19.43
CA VAL A 100 1.46 -11.64 18.37
C VAL A 100 0.32 -10.84 18.99
N ASP A 101 0.03 -9.70 18.38
CA ASP A 101 -1.11 -8.86 18.68
C ASP A 101 -2.12 -8.97 17.53
N PRO A 102 -3.19 -9.77 17.67
CA PRO A 102 -4.18 -9.95 16.61
C PRO A 102 -4.90 -8.68 16.16
N ALA A 103 -4.82 -7.58 16.94
CA ALA A 103 -5.38 -6.30 16.56
C ALA A 103 -4.47 -5.51 15.59
N ASN A 104 -3.16 -5.75 15.63
CA ASN A 104 -2.16 -4.96 14.90
C ASN A 104 -1.35 -5.79 13.90
N ASP A 105 -1.20 -7.09 14.14
CA ASP A 105 -0.45 -8.00 13.28
C ASP A 105 -1.39 -8.71 12.32
N VAL A 106 -1.17 -8.51 11.02
CA VAL A 106 -1.96 -9.13 9.97
C VAL A 106 -1.17 -10.26 9.32
N PHE A 107 -1.74 -11.47 9.37
CA PHE A 107 -1.20 -12.68 8.77
C PHE A 107 -2.09 -13.16 7.65
N GLU A 108 -1.51 -13.92 6.72
CA GLU A 108 -2.28 -14.67 5.73
C GLU A 108 -3.17 -15.71 6.43
N ASP A 109 -4.31 -16.05 5.82
CA ASP A 109 -5.12 -17.18 6.27
C ASP A 109 -4.54 -18.47 5.68
N TRP A 110 -4.22 -19.46 6.52
CA TRP A 110 -3.67 -20.74 6.09
C TRP A 110 -4.68 -21.61 5.34
N ARG A 111 -5.96 -21.21 5.32
CA ARG A 111 -7.04 -21.92 4.61
C ARG A 111 -7.22 -21.44 3.17
N ASP A 112 -6.59 -20.34 2.80
CA ASP A 112 -6.65 -19.84 1.43
C ASP A 112 -5.95 -20.81 0.47
N GLU A 113 -6.48 -21.02 -0.72
CA GLU A 113 -5.88 -21.94 -1.69
C GLU A 113 -4.70 -21.31 -2.46
N ASP A 114 -4.61 -19.97 -2.47
CA ASP A 114 -3.60 -19.20 -3.20
C ASP A 114 -2.65 -18.51 -2.22
N HIS A 115 -1.58 -19.22 -1.85
CA HIS A 115 -0.53 -18.67 -0.99
C HIS A 115 0.66 -18.20 -1.83
N ARG A 116 1.22 -17.03 -1.45
CA ARG A 116 2.53 -16.60 -1.96
C ARG A 116 3.59 -17.67 -1.70
N SER A 117 4.62 -17.73 -2.53
CA SER A 117 5.82 -18.53 -2.20
C SER A 117 6.44 -18.05 -0.87
N PHE A 118 7.12 -18.95 -0.16
CA PHE A 118 7.90 -18.55 1.02
C PHE A 118 8.96 -17.50 0.63
N PRO A 119 9.29 -16.55 1.51
CA PRO A 119 10.31 -15.55 1.24
C PRO A 119 11.70 -16.19 1.16
N ASP A 120 12.58 -15.62 0.32
CA ASP A 120 13.99 -16.04 0.21
C ASP A 120 14.75 -15.88 1.52
N ASP A 121 14.45 -14.82 2.28
CA ASP A 121 14.91 -14.62 3.66
C ASP A 121 13.79 -14.99 4.64
N PRO A 122 13.90 -16.12 5.37
CA PRO A 122 12.87 -16.56 6.31
C PRO A 122 12.67 -15.60 7.48
N SER A 123 13.64 -14.72 7.79
CA SER A 123 13.49 -13.70 8.83
C SER A 123 12.39 -12.68 8.52
N ALA A 124 11.99 -12.57 7.25
CA ALA A 124 10.82 -11.78 6.85
C ALA A 124 9.52 -12.30 7.50
N LEU A 125 9.45 -13.55 7.97
CA LEU A 125 8.26 -14.06 8.68
C LEU A 125 8.16 -13.58 10.14
N CYS A 126 9.21 -12.94 10.68
CA CYS A 126 9.23 -12.50 12.08
C CYS A 126 8.48 -11.18 12.27
N TRP A 127 7.25 -11.22 12.80
CA TRP A 127 6.36 -10.04 12.96
C TRP A 127 6.89 -8.92 13.86
N TRP A 128 7.86 -9.23 14.70
CA TRP A 128 8.49 -8.25 15.57
C TRP A 128 9.68 -7.53 14.92
N LEU A 129 10.07 -7.92 13.70
CA LEU A 129 11.13 -7.26 12.95
C LEU A 129 10.56 -6.21 11.99
N PRO A 130 11.30 -5.12 11.71
CA PRO A 130 10.89 -4.12 10.71
C PRO A 130 10.73 -4.70 9.29
N SER A 131 11.37 -5.83 9.01
CA SER A 131 11.31 -6.54 7.73
C SER A 131 10.10 -7.47 7.60
N PHE A 132 9.14 -7.43 8.54
CA PHE A 132 8.02 -8.35 8.55
C PHE A 132 7.21 -8.30 7.25
N TRP A 133 7.02 -9.49 6.69
CA TRP A 133 6.27 -9.86 5.49
C TRP A 133 4.74 -9.67 5.61
N GLY A 134 4.25 -9.20 6.77
CA GLY A 134 2.85 -9.08 7.15
C GLY A 134 1.98 -8.43 6.07
N LEU A 135 1.27 -9.29 5.31
CA LEU A 135 0.59 -8.97 4.05
C LEU A 135 1.49 -8.21 3.05
N PRO A 136 1.10 -8.01 1.78
CA PRO A 136 1.76 -6.96 1.03
C PRO A 136 1.68 -5.71 1.90
N ALA A 137 2.81 -5.03 2.14
CA ALA A 137 2.71 -3.59 2.15
C ALA A 137 1.84 -3.27 0.92
N ASP A 138 0.75 -2.52 1.11
CA ASP A 138 0.17 -1.80 -0.02
C ASP A 138 1.37 -1.30 -0.83
N PRO A 139 1.43 -1.60 -2.15
CA PRO A 139 2.63 -1.37 -2.95
C PRO A 139 3.20 -0.03 -2.56
N ASP A 140 4.48 -0.03 -2.14
CA ASP A 140 5.17 1.11 -1.54
C ASP A 140 4.56 2.43 -2.03
N PRO A 141 4.02 3.31 -1.17
CA PRO A 141 3.52 4.62 -1.56
C PRO A 141 4.67 5.55 -1.99
N ALA A 142 5.62 5.04 -2.75
CA ALA A 142 6.14 5.73 -3.89
C ALA A 142 5.33 5.24 -5.10
N PRO A 143 4.14 5.82 -5.39
CA PRO A 143 3.76 5.88 -6.77
C PRO A 143 4.97 6.46 -7.48
N GLY A 144 5.54 5.70 -8.42
CA GLY A 144 6.59 6.21 -9.28
C GLY A 144 6.18 7.61 -9.71
N ARG A 145 7.15 8.51 -9.88
CA ARG A 145 6.89 9.90 -10.33
C ARG A 145 5.84 10.01 -11.44
N HIS A 146 5.61 8.93 -12.19
CA HIS A 146 4.52 8.75 -13.11
C HIS A 146 3.81 7.39 -12.94
N VAL A 147 2.47 7.39 -12.84
CA VAL A 147 1.60 6.19 -12.87
C VAL A 147 0.68 6.29 -14.09
N VAL A 148 0.51 5.19 -14.81
CA VAL A 148 -0.37 5.10 -15.99
C VAL A 148 -1.51 4.12 -15.70
N VAL A 149 -2.75 4.56 -15.85
CA VAL A 149 -3.95 3.76 -15.62
C VAL A 149 -4.66 3.51 -16.95
N ASP A 150 -4.70 2.25 -17.37
CA ASP A 150 -5.46 1.82 -18.56
C ASP A 150 -6.93 1.61 -18.21
N VAL A 151 -7.80 2.46 -18.76
CA VAL A 151 -9.26 2.38 -18.56
C VAL A 151 -9.99 1.76 -19.77
N GLY A 152 -9.24 1.30 -20.78
CA GLY A 152 -9.78 0.80 -22.04
C GLY A 152 -10.60 -0.49 -21.93
N GLN A 153 -10.45 -1.25 -20.84
CA GLN A 153 -11.22 -2.47 -20.56
C GLN A 153 -12.33 -2.26 -19.52
N VAL A 154 -12.51 -1.05 -18.99
CA VAL A 154 -13.57 -0.77 -18.00
C VAL A 154 -14.94 -0.90 -18.66
N ARG A 155 -15.84 -1.64 -18.01
CA ARG A 155 -17.21 -1.90 -18.46
C ARG A 155 -18.27 -1.46 -17.46
N SER A 156 -17.87 -1.20 -16.21
CA SER A 156 -18.74 -0.76 -15.14
C SER A 156 -17.98 0.11 -14.12
N GLU A 157 -18.73 0.82 -13.27
CA GLU A 157 -18.16 1.60 -12.17
C GLU A 157 -17.38 0.71 -11.18
N ARG A 158 -17.85 -0.52 -10.93
CA ARG A 158 -17.14 -1.49 -10.09
C ARG A 158 -15.79 -1.87 -10.69
N ASP A 159 -15.74 -2.09 -12.01
CA ASP A 159 -14.48 -2.40 -12.72
C ASP A 159 -13.53 -1.20 -12.65
N LEU A 160 -14.06 0.01 -12.77
CA LEU A 160 -13.27 1.24 -12.63
C LEU A 160 -12.62 1.31 -11.26
N HIS A 161 -13.39 1.10 -10.18
CA HIS A 161 -12.85 1.09 -8.82
C HIS A 161 -11.84 -0.04 -8.59
N ALA A 162 -12.01 -1.21 -9.24
CA ALA A 162 -11.05 -2.30 -9.17
C ALA A 162 -9.73 -1.94 -9.86
N VAL A 163 -9.79 -1.30 -11.02
CA VAL A 163 -8.61 -0.78 -11.73
C VAL A 163 -7.93 0.30 -10.89
N LEU A 164 -8.66 1.29 -10.39
CA LEU A 164 -8.12 2.37 -9.56
C LEU A 164 -7.45 1.82 -8.28
N LYS A 165 -8.10 0.89 -7.58
CA LYS A 165 -7.54 0.25 -6.38
C LYS A 165 -6.21 -0.43 -6.69
N ARG A 166 -6.15 -1.20 -7.78
CA ARG A 166 -4.95 -1.95 -8.17
C ARG A 166 -3.81 -1.02 -8.60
N GLU A 167 -4.09 -0.07 -9.50
CA GLU A 167 -3.04 0.77 -10.09
C GLU A 167 -2.55 1.88 -9.16
N LEU A 168 -3.42 2.39 -8.26
CA LEU A 168 -3.06 3.44 -7.29
C LEU A 168 -2.70 2.88 -5.91
N GLY A 169 -2.68 1.55 -5.75
CA GLY A 169 -2.30 0.92 -4.48
C GLY A 169 -3.24 1.26 -3.33
N PHE A 170 -4.56 1.33 -3.55
CA PHE A 170 -5.47 1.65 -2.45
C PHE A 170 -5.59 0.47 -1.46
N PRO A 171 -5.75 0.78 -0.15
CA PRO A 171 -5.76 -0.24 0.89
C PRO A 171 -6.81 -1.33 0.70
N ALA A 172 -6.59 -2.48 1.36
CA ALA A 172 -7.53 -3.60 1.35
C ALA A 172 -8.97 -3.18 1.72
N PHE A 173 -9.13 -2.25 2.67
CA PHE A 173 -10.42 -1.72 3.13
C PHE A 173 -11.04 -0.64 2.23
N TYR A 174 -10.44 -0.34 1.07
CA TYR A 174 -11.02 0.57 0.08
C TYR A 174 -12.43 0.11 -0.33
N GLY A 175 -13.43 0.94 -0.05
CA GLY A 175 -14.86 0.60 -0.16
C GLY A 175 -15.43 0.46 -1.57
N MET A 176 -14.61 0.58 -2.63
CA MET A 176 -15.01 0.38 -4.03
C MET A 176 -16.16 1.29 -4.49
N ASN A 177 -16.15 2.54 -4.03
CA ASN A 177 -17.16 3.55 -4.34
C ASN A 177 -16.52 4.97 -4.36
N TRP A 178 -17.29 5.97 -4.79
CA TRP A 178 -16.81 7.34 -4.96
C TRP A 178 -16.43 8.06 -3.66
N ASP A 179 -17.10 7.76 -2.54
CA ASP A 179 -16.76 8.34 -1.24
C ASP A 179 -15.40 7.81 -0.79
N ALA A 180 -15.20 6.49 -0.88
CA ALA A 180 -13.91 5.86 -0.62
C ALA A 180 -12.81 6.38 -1.55
N PHE A 181 -13.13 6.65 -2.83
CA PHE A 181 -12.17 7.27 -3.76
C PHE A 181 -11.75 8.67 -3.33
N ARG A 182 -12.72 9.51 -2.94
CA ARG A 182 -12.46 10.86 -2.46
C ARG A 182 -11.56 10.84 -1.22
N ASP A 183 -11.85 9.97 -0.26
CA ASP A 183 -11.04 9.82 0.95
C ASP A 183 -9.63 9.32 0.61
N ALA A 184 -9.54 8.40 -0.36
CA ALA A 184 -8.27 7.85 -0.79
C ALA A 184 -7.32 8.93 -1.32
N VAL A 185 -7.78 9.69 -2.31
CA VAL A 185 -6.95 10.68 -3.01
C VAL A 185 -6.66 11.96 -2.22
N THR A 186 -7.36 12.18 -1.09
CA THR A 186 -7.19 13.40 -0.27
C THR A 186 -6.38 13.19 1.01
N GLY A 187 -6.03 11.95 1.37
CA GLY A 187 -5.19 11.74 2.55
C GLY A 187 -4.98 10.31 3.02
N LEU A 188 -5.60 9.31 2.37
CA LEU A 188 -5.39 7.90 2.77
C LEU A 188 -4.17 7.27 2.12
N VAL A 189 -3.82 7.69 0.90
CA VAL A 189 -2.67 7.16 0.15
C VAL A 189 -1.77 8.29 -0.35
N ALA A 190 -0.46 8.02 -0.49
CA ALA A 190 0.40 8.93 -1.21
C ALA A 190 0.06 8.87 -2.70
N MET A 191 -0.24 10.02 -3.29
CA MET A 191 -0.58 10.13 -4.71
C MET A 191 0.68 10.33 -5.58
N PRO A 192 0.70 9.84 -6.82
CA PRO A 192 1.80 10.09 -7.78
C PRO A 192 1.99 11.57 -8.07
N ASP A 193 3.22 11.99 -8.40
CA ASP A 193 3.46 13.33 -8.96
C ASP A 193 2.73 13.51 -10.30
N ASN A 194 2.65 12.45 -11.11
CA ASN A 194 1.99 12.45 -12.42
C ASN A 194 1.13 11.20 -12.58
N LEU A 195 -0.15 11.39 -12.90
CA LEU A 195 -1.12 10.33 -13.16
C LEU A 195 -1.64 10.48 -14.59
N THR A 196 -1.47 9.45 -15.42
CA THR A 196 -1.99 9.47 -16.80
C THR A 196 -3.02 8.38 -17.00
N PHE A 197 -4.16 8.74 -17.57
CA PHE A 197 -5.15 7.79 -18.04
C PHE A 197 -4.97 7.56 -19.54
N VAL A 198 -4.88 6.29 -19.94
CA VAL A 198 -4.88 5.88 -21.36
C VAL A 198 -6.19 5.21 -21.72
N HIS A 199 -6.58 5.32 -22.99
CA HIS A 199 -7.87 4.88 -23.51
C HIS A 199 -9.05 5.59 -22.81
N TRP A 200 -8.90 6.89 -22.53
CA TRP A 200 -9.94 7.66 -21.85
C TRP A 200 -11.22 7.79 -22.70
N ALA A 201 -11.06 7.82 -24.02
CA ALA A 201 -12.18 7.86 -24.98
C ALA A 201 -13.16 6.70 -24.78
N GLU A 202 -12.61 5.51 -24.56
CA GLU A 202 -13.36 4.28 -24.36
C GLU A 202 -14.13 4.31 -23.03
N LEU A 203 -13.54 4.92 -21.99
CA LEU A 203 -14.21 5.11 -20.70
C LEU A 203 -15.36 6.11 -20.81
N GLU A 204 -15.16 7.26 -21.46
CA GLU A 204 -16.22 8.24 -21.68
C GLU A 204 -17.39 7.67 -22.48
N LEU A 205 -17.10 6.83 -23.48
CA LEU A 205 -18.11 6.17 -24.28
C LEU A 205 -18.93 5.16 -23.48
N ARG A 206 -18.28 4.36 -22.61
CA ARG A 206 -18.93 3.25 -21.90
C ARG A 206 -19.54 3.65 -20.55
N ALA A 207 -18.93 4.60 -19.86
CA ALA A 207 -19.31 5.02 -18.51
C ALA A 207 -19.18 6.55 -18.35
N PRO A 208 -19.98 7.36 -19.07
CA PRO A 208 -19.82 8.81 -19.12
C PRO A 208 -19.96 9.49 -17.75
N SER A 209 -20.91 9.05 -16.93
CA SER A 209 -21.10 9.59 -15.58
C SER A 209 -19.91 9.32 -14.66
N ALA A 210 -19.35 8.11 -14.75
CA ALA A 210 -18.19 7.71 -13.96
C ALA A 210 -16.92 8.48 -14.40
N ALA A 211 -16.70 8.64 -15.70
CA ALA A 211 -15.62 9.43 -16.26
C ALA A 211 -15.68 10.90 -15.79
N ALA A 212 -16.87 11.51 -15.86
CA ALA A 212 -17.09 12.88 -15.41
C ALA A 212 -16.82 13.06 -13.91
N LEU A 213 -17.27 12.10 -13.08
CA LEU A 213 -17.07 12.15 -11.63
C LEU A 213 -15.60 11.94 -11.26
N LEU A 214 -14.92 10.98 -11.88
CA LEU A 214 -13.49 10.74 -11.70
C LEU A 214 -12.67 12.00 -12.04
N ARG A 215 -12.94 12.62 -13.20
CA ARG A 215 -12.27 13.86 -13.61
C ARG A 215 -12.48 14.98 -12.62
N ARG A 216 -13.71 15.14 -12.12
CA ARG A 216 -14.03 16.15 -11.09
C ARG A 216 -13.25 15.91 -9.80
N LEU A 217 -13.26 14.69 -9.26
CA LEU A 217 -12.58 14.36 -7.99
C LEU A 217 -11.06 14.56 -8.10
N LEU A 218 -10.46 14.14 -9.22
CA LEU A 218 -9.03 14.35 -9.49
C LEU A 218 -8.68 15.83 -9.64
N THR A 219 -9.57 16.63 -10.24
CA THR A 219 -9.41 18.10 -10.35
C THR A 219 -9.45 18.75 -8.96
N GLU A 220 -10.38 18.35 -8.10
CA GLU A 220 -10.49 18.82 -6.71
C GLU A 220 -9.22 18.45 -5.91
N ALA A 221 -8.75 17.20 -6.02
CA ALA A 221 -7.53 16.73 -5.36
C ALA A 221 -6.27 17.46 -5.87
N ARG A 222 -6.16 17.73 -7.17
CA ARG A 222 -5.07 18.54 -7.74
C ARG A 222 -5.05 19.96 -7.21
N ALA A 223 -6.21 20.62 -7.13
CA ALA A 223 -6.30 21.95 -6.56
C ALA A 223 -5.85 21.98 -5.09
N PHE A 224 -6.21 20.94 -4.32
CA PHE A 224 -5.78 20.78 -2.94
C PHE A 224 -4.26 20.56 -2.83
N ALA A 225 -3.68 19.66 -3.63
CA ALA A 225 -2.25 19.38 -3.63
C ALA A 225 -1.42 20.64 -3.98
N LEU A 226 -1.86 21.40 -5.00
CA LEU A 226 -1.20 22.64 -5.42
C LEU A 226 -1.21 23.70 -4.31
N ALA A 227 -2.31 23.83 -3.57
CA ALA A 227 -2.43 24.76 -2.45
C ALA A 227 -1.47 24.43 -1.29
N HIS A 228 -1.01 23.19 -1.19
CA HIS A 228 -0.11 22.70 -0.15
C HIS A 228 1.33 22.47 -0.65
N GLY A 229 1.65 22.89 -1.89
CA GLY A 229 2.99 22.76 -2.46
C GLY A 229 3.39 21.33 -2.83
N VAL A 230 2.42 20.43 -3.00
CA VAL A 230 2.63 19.04 -3.40
C VAL A 230 2.37 18.89 -4.92
N GLY A 231 3.24 18.17 -5.62
CA GLY A 231 3.06 17.86 -7.04
C GLY A 231 1.96 16.82 -7.25
N PHE A 232 0.92 17.15 -8.03
CA PHE A 232 -0.07 16.18 -8.49
C PHE A 232 -0.64 16.62 -9.84
N ASN A 233 -0.09 16.06 -10.91
CA ASN A 233 -0.51 16.31 -12.28
C ASN A 233 -1.36 15.14 -12.78
N VAL A 234 -2.44 15.46 -13.50
CA VAL A 234 -3.32 14.46 -14.08
C VAL A 234 -3.43 14.74 -15.57
N GLY A 235 -3.19 13.73 -16.40
CA GLY A 235 -3.30 13.80 -17.86
C GLY A 235 -4.19 12.71 -18.42
N TYR A 236 -4.80 12.98 -19.57
CA TYR A 236 -5.64 12.05 -20.32
C TYR A 236 -5.08 11.96 -21.74
N ASP A 237 -4.91 10.76 -22.28
CA ASP A 237 -4.31 10.54 -23.61
C ASP A 237 -5.05 11.21 -24.79
N GLN A 238 -6.31 11.59 -24.58
CA GLN A 238 -7.06 12.43 -25.50
C GLN A 238 -6.57 13.88 -25.55
N ASP A 239 -6.06 14.43 -24.44
CA ASP A 239 -5.62 15.82 -24.35
C ASP A 239 -4.31 16.04 -25.14
N ASP A 240 -3.45 15.01 -25.25
CA ASP A 240 -2.21 15.04 -26.04
C ASP A 240 -2.45 15.05 -27.56
N ARG A 241 -3.63 14.60 -28.03
CA ARG A 241 -3.98 14.66 -29.46
C ARG A 241 -4.38 16.06 -29.92
N GLN A 242 -4.84 16.92 -29.01
CA GLN A 242 -5.22 18.29 -29.36
C GLN A 242 -4.02 19.25 -29.43
N ASP A 243 -2.92 18.96 -28.72
CA ASP A 243 -1.72 19.81 -28.73
C ASP A 243 -0.76 19.53 -29.92
N ARG A 244 -0.90 18.37 -30.59
CA ARG A 244 -0.16 18.06 -31.84
C ARG A 244 -0.98 18.24 -33.12
N GLY A 245 -2.25 18.64 -33.02
CA GLY A 245 -3.19 18.76 -34.15
C GLY A 245 -3.40 20.19 -34.68
N GLY A 246 -2.78 21.20 -34.08
CA GLY A 246 -2.93 22.61 -34.44
C GLY A 246 -1.92 23.10 -35.49
N SER A 247 -1.79 22.42 -36.63
CA SER A 247 -1.09 22.97 -37.80
C SER A 247 -1.99 22.79 -39.02
N VAL A 248 -2.90 23.75 -39.18
CA VAL A 248 -3.66 23.94 -40.41
C VAL A 248 -2.69 24.49 -41.47
N PRO A 249 -2.47 23.83 -42.61
CA PRO A 249 -1.80 24.48 -43.72
C PRO A 249 -2.76 25.48 -44.34
N SER A 250 -2.33 26.74 -44.43
CA SER A 250 -3.04 27.82 -45.11
C SER A 250 -3.44 27.41 -46.53
N ALA A 251 -4.74 27.45 -46.79
CA ALA A 251 -5.31 27.33 -48.12
C ALA A 251 -4.85 28.53 -48.98
N GLY A 252 -4.33 28.21 -50.16
CA GLY A 252 -3.96 29.16 -51.20
C GLY A 252 -5.15 29.95 -51.72
N THR A 253 -4.82 31.18 -52.13
CA THR A 253 -5.69 32.26 -52.56
C THR A 253 -5.97 32.19 -54.07
N GLU A 254 -7.24 32.06 -54.47
CA GLU A 254 -7.86 32.58 -55.71
C GLU A 254 -9.36 32.73 -55.39
N GLY A 255 -10.16 33.73 -55.76
CA GLY A 255 -10.04 34.88 -56.64
C GLY A 255 -11.37 35.68 -56.59
N SER A 256 -11.26 37.01 -56.55
CA SER A 256 -12.17 38.09 -57.02
C SER A 256 -13.71 37.92 -57.04
N SER A 257 -14.45 38.82 -56.35
CA SER A 257 -15.19 39.98 -56.93
C SER A 257 -16.31 40.51 -56.00
N ASP A 258 -16.28 41.83 -55.78
CA ASP A 258 -17.25 42.76 -55.16
C ASP A 258 -18.56 42.87 -56.00
N PRO A 259 -19.60 43.70 -55.71
CA PRO A 259 -19.80 44.66 -54.61
C PRO A 259 -21.21 44.76 -53.98
N GLY A 260 -21.30 45.49 -52.86
CA GLY A 260 -22.41 46.43 -52.65
C GLY A 260 -23.04 46.52 -51.25
N GLY A 261 -22.89 47.69 -50.63
CA GLY A 261 -23.97 48.32 -49.83
C GLY A 261 -23.85 48.33 -48.31
N ARG A 262 -23.18 49.35 -47.76
CA ARG A 262 -23.54 49.99 -46.46
C ARG A 262 -24.51 51.16 -46.75
N PRO A 263 -25.07 51.94 -45.77
CA PRO A 263 -24.87 51.96 -44.31
C PRO A 263 -26.17 52.15 -43.46
N ARG A 264 -26.08 52.06 -42.12
CA ARG A 264 -26.64 53.05 -41.14
C ARG A 264 -26.36 52.61 -39.69
N THR A 265 -25.52 53.36 -38.96
CA THR A 265 -25.81 54.40 -37.92
C THR A 265 -26.31 53.81 -36.59
N SER A 266 -25.47 53.94 -35.55
CA SER A 266 -25.72 54.73 -34.30
C SER A 266 -26.52 53.90 -33.28
N ASP A 267 -26.26 53.85 -31.98
CA ASP A 267 -25.72 54.82 -31.04
C ASP A 267 -25.08 54.09 -29.85
N THR A 268 -24.07 54.73 -29.25
CA THR A 268 -23.77 54.59 -27.81
C THR A 268 -24.19 55.90 -27.17
N PRO A 269 -24.74 55.91 -25.94
CA PRO A 269 -23.85 56.12 -24.80
C PRO A 269 -24.24 55.39 -23.50
N GLU A 270 -23.24 54.79 -22.85
CA GLU A 270 -22.74 55.03 -21.47
C GLU A 270 -23.67 55.51 -20.30
N PRO A 271 -23.19 55.55 -19.03
CA PRO A 271 -23.43 54.54 -18.00
C PRO A 271 -24.23 55.09 -16.80
N ILE A 272 -24.68 54.22 -15.87
CA ILE A 272 -25.09 54.66 -14.52
C ILE A 272 -24.37 53.83 -13.46
N ARG A 273 -23.58 54.56 -12.66
CA ARG A 273 -22.93 54.14 -11.42
C ARG A 273 -23.89 54.24 -10.22
N ARG A 274 -23.45 53.59 -9.14
CA ARG A 274 -23.80 53.78 -7.70
C ARG A 274 -25.02 52.94 -7.26
N THR A 275 -25.04 52.31 -6.08
CA THR A 275 -24.35 52.63 -4.83
C THR A 275 -24.28 51.38 -3.94
N ALA A 276 -23.21 51.28 -3.16
CA ALA A 276 -23.10 50.38 -2.02
C ALA A 276 -24.11 50.74 -0.91
N VAL A 277 -24.61 49.74 -0.18
CA VAL A 277 -24.89 49.83 1.27
C VAL A 277 -24.55 48.48 1.90
N SER A 278 -23.69 48.55 2.91
CA SER A 278 -23.29 47.48 3.83
C SER A 278 -24.42 47.18 4.83
N CYS A 279 -24.55 45.91 5.20
CA CYS A 279 -24.67 45.41 6.58
C CYS A 279 -24.13 43.98 6.60
#